data_AF-A0A9D8NBZ7-F1
#
_entry.id   AF-A0A9D8NBZ7-F1
#
_cell.length_a   1.000
_cell.length_b   1.000
_cell.length_c   1.000
_cell.angle_alpha   90.00
_cell.angle_beta   90.00
_cell.angle_gamma   90.00
#
_symmetry.space_group_name_H-M   'P 1'
#
loop_
_entity.id
_entity.type
_entity.pdbx_description
1 polymer ?
#
loop_
_entity_poly.entity_id
_entity_poly.type
_entity_poly.pdbx_seq_one_letter_code
_entity_poly.pdbx_strand_id
1 'polypeptide(L)'
;MKKLFLLLSLLIMTISVSAVPAKKGVWKTLTLTNGTEIRAQLVGDEYGHFWRTEDGNAYREVAGTDYFEQIDDQTAIAKAKTRRAKINAKRMQKRTFGHPTQILGQKKGIIILVNFKDTKFKTGNNNALYQKIANQEKYTEGNFKGSMADYFKAQSRDLFELDFDVVGPYTLDYNVSHYGGNDSDGNDKHPAEMIIEAVKAAKVDVEDWGPYDWDGDLKVDQVYVVYAGKGEADGGAANTIWPHSWTLSEGVEYGDGTGPVSVGTDLVVDTYACGAELDGYSGTIAGIGTMCHEFSHCLGYPDFYDTDYSGGQGMCVWDLMDSGSYNGDSFQPAGYTSYERWFAGWLEPIVLEDEDFTVENMKSLQNDGECYIIYNKGNRNEYFLLENRQLEGWDASLPGAGLLILHADYDESIWENNAPNDQPSHQRMTWVPADKKYQSQSSWGSKDYNVSGIENDPFPYKTTNAFNKDFSTTLAKL
;
A
#
# COMPACT_ATOMS: atom_id res chain seq x y z
N MET A 1 30.82 -25.01 26.66
CA MET A 1 29.83 -24.11 27.31
C MET A 1 30.02 -22.70 26.78
N LYS A 2 29.37 -22.36 25.66
CA LYS A 2 29.20 -20.96 25.22
C LYS A 2 27.69 -20.76 25.15
N LYS A 3 27.17 -19.96 26.09
CA LYS A 3 25.74 -19.64 26.17
C LYS A 3 25.44 -18.67 25.04
N LEU A 4 24.63 -19.11 24.08
CA LEU A 4 24.01 -18.25 23.09
C LEU A 4 22.91 -17.48 23.84
N PHE A 5 23.11 -16.18 24.04
CA PHE A 5 22.05 -15.31 24.52
C PHE A 5 21.10 -15.09 23.35
N LEU A 6 19.94 -15.76 23.39
CA LEU A 6 18.78 -15.39 22.60
C LEU A 6 18.31 -14.04 23.15
N LEU A 7 18.60 -12.96 22.44
CA LEU A 7 17.95 -11.67 22.68
C LEU A 7 16.54 -11.80 22.09
N LEU A 8 15.57 -12.06 22.94
CA LEU A 8 14.16 -11.89 22.64
C LEU A 8 13.92 -10.37 22.53
N SER A 9 14.08 -9.81 21.33
CA SER A 9 13.56 -8.48 21.04
C SER A 9 12.05 -8.60 20.95
N LEU A 10 11.33 -8.08 21.96
CA LEU A 10 9.91 -7.76 21.78
C LEU A 10 9.84 -6.75 20.62
N LEU A 11 9.38 -7.20 19.45
CA LEU A 11 8.84 -6.31 18.46
C LEU A 11 7.48 -5.86 19.00
N ILE A 12 7.23 -4.55 19.00
CA ILE A 12 5.89 -4.02 19.19
C ILE A 12 5.56 -3.40 17.85
N MET A 13 4.61 -3.96 17.12
CA MET A 13 4.08 -3.31 15.92
C MET A 13 3.17 -2.15 16.35
N THR A 14 3.67 -0.91 16.19
CA THR A 14 2.80 0.26 16.09
C THR A 14 2.79 0.69 14.63
N ILE A 15 1.67 0.48 13.94
CA ILE A 15 1.48 0.89 12.55
C ILE A 15 0.74 2.22 12.56
N SER A 16 1.36 3.23 11.96
CA SER A 16 0.70 4.52 11.66
C SER A 16 -0.27 4.35 10.51
N VAL A 17 -1.20 5.29 10.31
CA VAL A 17 -2.07 5.24 9.13
C VAL A 17 -1.20 5.14 7.88
N SER A 18 -1.47 4.14 7.04
CA SER A 18 -0.87 3.97 5.72
C SER A 18 -2.00 3.54 4.81
N ALA A 19 -1.97 3.94 3.55
CA ALA A 19 -3.11 3.72 2.67
C ALA A 19 -2.69 3.65 1.22
N VAL A 20 -3.49 2.97 0.41
CA VAL A 20 -3.38 3.07 -1.03
C VAL A 20 -3.49 4.54 -1.45
N PRO A 21 -2.64 5.00 -2.39
CA PRO A 21 -2.84 6.31 -3.00
C PRO A 21 -4.14 6.30 -3.81
N ALA A 22 -4.68 7.48 -4.12
CA ALA A 22 -5.82 7.60 -5.02
C ALA A 22 -5.58 6.84 -6.33
N LYS A 23 -6.56 6.06 -6.77
CA LYS A 23 -6.51 5.36 -8.05
C LYS A 23 -6.37 6.38 -9.16
N LYS A 24 -5.22 6.33 -9.84
CA LYS A 24 -4.93 7.19 -10.98
C LYS A 24 -5.94 6.93 -12.11
N GLY A 25 -6.31 7.96 -12.84
CA GLY A 25 -7.26 7.87 -13.95
C GLY A 25 -8.73 8.02 -13.56
N VAL A 26 -9.05 8.18 -12.28
CA VAL A 26 -10.43 8.40 -11.81
C VAL A 26 -10.86 9.85 -12.09
N TRP A 27 -11.41 10.10 -13.28
CA TRP A 27 -11.95 11.39 -13.68
C TRP A 27 -13.47 11.47 -13.46
N LYS A 28 -13.94 12.56 -12.82
CA LYS A 28 -15.36 12.85 -12.63
C LYS A 28 -15.71 14.25 -13.12
N THR A 29 -16.97 14.42 -13.51
CA THR A 29 -17.59 15.74 -13.67
C THR A 29 -18.07 16.19 -12.30
N LEU A 30 -17.52 17.30 -11.80
CA LEU A 30 -17.87 17.92 -10.53
C LEU A 30 -18.78 19.11 -10.76
N THR A 31 -19.84 19.22 -9.97
CA THR A 31 -20.73 20.38 -9.98
C THR A 31 -20.28 21.36 -8.90
N LEU A 32 -19.83 22.54 -9.29
CA LEU A 32 -19.42 23.59 -8.36
C LEU A 32 -20.63 24.21 -7.66
N THR A 33 -20.40 24.89 -6.53
CA THR A 33 -21.44 25.62 -5.78
C THR A 33 -22.20 26.67 -6.60
N ASN A 34 -21.61 27.15 -7.70
CA ASN A 34 -22.25 28.08 -8.64
C ASN A 34 -23.00 27.38 -9.81
N GLY A 35 -23.07 26.04 -9.81
CA GLY A 35 -23.68 25.22 -10.86
C GLY A 35 -22.80 24.94 -12.07
N THR A 36 -21.56 25.42 -12.11
CA THR A 36 -20.60 25.11 -13.18
C THR A 36 -20.15 23.67 -13.07
N GLU A 37 -20.08 22.97 -14.20
CA GLU A 37 -19.51 21.63 -14.27
C GLU A 37 -18.04 21.71 -14.72
N ILE A 38 -17.16 21.02 -14.00
CA ILE A 38 -15.74 20.87 -14.35
C ILE A 38 -15.36 19.40 -14.38
N ARG A 39 -14.29 19.04 -15.09
CA ARG A 39 -13.76 17.67 -15.09
C ARG A 39 -12.46 17.62 -14.30
N ALA A 40 -12.42 16.78 -13.26
CA ALA A 40 -11.28 16.68 -12.36
C ALA A 40 -11.00 15.22 -11.98
N GLN A 41 -9.77 14.95 -11.55
CA GLN A 41 -9.28 13.65 -11.12
C GLN A 41 -9.02 13.65 -9.61
N LEU A 42 -9.31 12.54 -8.94
CA LEU A 42 -8.98 12.35 -7.53
C LEU A 42 -7.46 12.18 -7.35
N VAL A 43 -6.88 12.93 -6.41
CA VAL A 43 -5.47 12.85 -6.01
C VAL A 43 -5.38 12.89 -4.49
N GLY A 44 -4.31 12.32 -3.93
CA GLY A 44 -4.09 12.26 -2.48
C GLY A 44 -4.22 10.86 -1.91
N ASP A 45 -4.19 10.79 -0.58
CA ASP A 45 -4.37 9.59 0.25
C ASP A 45 -5.28 9.91 1.45
N GLU A 46 -5.24 9.05 2.46
CA GLU A 46 -6.07 9.14 3.66
C GLU A 46 -5.75 10.34 4.55
N TYR A 47 -4.54 10.92 4.43
CA TYR A 47 -4.15 12.11 5.19
C TYR A 47 -4.60 13.41 4.53
N GLY A 48 -4.90 13.36 3.23
CA GLY A 48 -5.38 14.51 2.48
C GLY A 48 -5.55 14.22 1.00
N HIS A 49 -6.80 14.31 0.56
CA HIS A 49 -7.16 14.19 -0.85
C HIS A 49 -8.06 15.34 -1.31
N PHE A 50 -8.08 15.52 -2.63
CA PHE A 50 -8.88 16.52 -3.33
C PHE A 50 -8.99 16.16 -4.82
N TRP A 51 -9.81 16.91 -5.54
CA TRP A 51 -10.00 16.76 -6.97
C TRP A 51 -9.21 17.81 -7.75
N ARG A 52 -8.54 17.41 -8.82
CA ARG A 52 -7.71 18.32 -9.62
C ARG A 52 -8.05 18.29 -11.10
N THR A 53 -8.22 19.45 -11.70
CA THR A 53 -8.47 19.59 -13.14
C THR A 53 -7.18 19.44 -13.95
N GLU A 54 -7.30 19.24 -15.27
CA GLU A 54 -6.14 19.13 -16.18
C GLU A 54 -5.22 20.37 -16.16
N ASP A 55 -5.78 21.56 -15.88
CA ASP A 55 -5.03 22.81 -15.75
C ASP A 55 -4.47 23.05 -14.33
N GLY A 56 -4.65 22.09 -13.42
CA GLY A 56 -4.01 22.06 -12.11
C GLY A 56 -4.78 22.70 -10.97
N ASN A 57 -6.02 23.20 -11.20
CA ASN A 57 -6.86 23.76 -10.14
C ASN A 57 -7.41 22.66 -9.22
N ALA A 58 -7.38 22.92 -7.91
CA ALA A 58 -7.82 21.96 -6.89
C ALA A 58 -9.22 22.29 -6.34
N TYR A 59 -9.99 21.25 -6.06
CA TYR A 59 -11.37 21.31 -5.62
C TYR A 59 -11.67 20.26 -4.54
N ARG A 60 -12.58 20.58 -3.64
CA ARG A 60 -13.06 19.66 -2.60
C ARG A 60 -14.57 19.66 -2.52
N GLU A 61 -15.14 18.54 -2.12
CA GLU A 61 -16.57 18.44 -1.84
C GLU A 61 -16.92 19.30 -0.61
N VAL A 62 -17.98 20.09 -0.73
CA VAL A 62 -18.50 20.91 0.37
C VAL A 62 -19.26 19.99 1.31
N ALA A 63 -18.74 19.86 2.53
CA ALA A 63 -19.24 18.91 3.53
C ALA A 63 -20.78 18.92 3.66
N GLY A 64 -21.38 17.75 3.46
CA GLY A 64 -22.84 17.56 3.56
C GLY A 64 -23.63 17.96 2.32
N THR A 65 -22.96 18.18 1.17
CA THR A 65 -23.60 18.50 -0.12
C THR A 65 -22.89 17.77 -1.26
N ASP A 66 -23.54 17.65 -2.42
CA ASP A 66 -22.93 17.08 -3.64
C ASP A 66 -22.15 18.14 -4.47
N TYR A 67 -21.87 19.32 -3.90
CA TYR A 67 -21.22 20.43 -4.60
C TYR A 67 -19.75 20.54 -4.25
N PHE A 68 -18.97 21.09 -5.17
CA PHE A 68 -17.53 21.29 -5.02
C PHE A 68 -17.15 22.76 -4.95
N GLU A 69 -16.11 23.06 -4.19
CA GLU A 69 -15.50 24.40 -4.13
C GLU A 69 -14.02 24.34 -4.45
N GLN A 70 -13.50 25.42 -5.02
CA GLN A 70 -12.08 25.55 -5.31
C GLN A 70 -11.32 25.77 -4.00
N ILE A 71 -10.20 25.06 -3.84
CA ILE A 71 -9.33 25.18 -2.67
C ILE A 71 -7.92 25.62 -3.08
N ASP A 72 -7.18 26.16 -2.12
CA ASP A 72 -5.73 26.32 -2.24
C ASP A 72 -5.07 24.97 -1.95
N ASP A 73 -4.47 24.35 -2.97
CA ASP A 73 -3.81 23.07 -2.83
C ASP A 73 -2.68 23.17 -1.80
N GLN A 74 -1.81 24.18 -1.88
CA GLN A 74 -0.67 24.38 -0.95
C GLN A 74 -1.08 24.30 0.52
N THR A 75 -2.22 24.89 0.88
CA THR A 75 -2.76 24.80 2.24
C THR A 75 -3.25 23.40 2.59
N ALA A 76 -3.98 22.72 1.69
CA ALA A 76 -4.45 21.34 1.93
C ALA A 76 -3.27 20.38 2.17
N ILE A 77 -2.21 20.57 1.39
CA ILE A 77 -0.97 19.80 1.44
C ILE A 77 -0.24 20.02 2.74
N ALA A 78 -0.04 21.28 3.12
CA ALA A 78 0.63 21.62 4.37
C ALA A 78 -0.11 21.04 5.59
N LYS A 79 -1.46 20.98 5.54
CA LYS A 79 -2.28 20.33 6.55
C LYS A 79 -2.06 18.81 6.58
N ALA A 80 -2.10 18.14 5.43
CA ALA A 80 -1.85 16.70 5.31
C ALA A 80 -0.46 16.35 5.88
N LYS A 81 0.57 17.09 5.46
CA LYS A 81 1.94 16.97 5.97
C LYS A 81 2.03 17.18 7.48
N THR A 82 1.36 18.19 8.02
CA THR A 82 1.36 18.46 9.47
C THR A 82 0.66 17.34 10.26
N ARG A 83 -0.45 16.81 9.75
CA ARG A 83 -1.18 15.70 10.35
C ARG A 83 -0.33 14.44 10.38
N ARG A 84 0.28 14.08 9.25
CA ARG A 84 1.18 12.94 9.16
C ARG A 84 2.39 13.11 10.07
N ALA A 85 3.03 14.27 10.07
CA ALA A 85 4.14 14.58 10.97
C ALA A 85 3.75 14.45 12.46
N LYS A 86 2.52 14.82 12.83
CA LYS A 86 2.00 14.67 14.20
C LYS A 86 1.82 13.21 14.59
N ILE A 87 1.40 12.36 13.66
CA ILE A 87 1.23 10.91 13.86
C ILE A 87 2.61 10.25 13.96
N ASN A 88 3.47 10.53 13.00
CA ASN A 88 4.85 10.06 12.94
C ASN A 88 5.72 10.52 14.13
N ALA A 89 5.54 11.73 14.67
CA ALA A 89 6.31 12.17 15.84
C ALA A 89 6.01 11.36 17.11
N LYS A 90 4.85 10.68 17.18
CA LYS A 90 4.47 9.81 18.30
C LYS A 90 4.97 8.37 18.15
N ARG A 91 5.56 8.06 17.00
CA ARG A 91 6.00 6.75 16.51
C ARG A 91 7.32 6.22 17.09
N MET A 92 7.95 6.90 18.06
CA MET A 92 9.31 6.53 18.54
C MET A 92 9.39 5.21 19.33
N GLN A 93 8.62 4.18 18.96
CA GLN A 93 8.73 2.79 19.40
C GLN A 93 8.97 1.82 18.21
N LYS A 94 10.22 1.85 17.73
CA LYS A 94 11.11 0.74 17.33
C LYS A 94 10.49 -0.45 16.59
N ARG A 95 10.44 -0.33 15.25
CA ARG A 95 10.87 -1.43 14.38
C ARG A 95 12.30 -1.14 13.92
N THR A 96 13.20 -2.10 14.12
CA THR A 96 14.50 -2.03 13.44
C THR A 96 14.29 -2.41 11.98
N PHE A 97 13.95 -1.44 11.14
CA PHE A 97 14.08 -1.63 9.71
C PHE A 97 15.58 -1.76 9.36
N GLY A 98 15.89 -2.30 8.17
CA GLY A 98 17.27 -2.39 7.68
C GLY A 98 17.99 -3.72 7.96
N HIS A 99 17.29 -4.70 8.52
CA HIS A 99 17.70 -6.11 8.52
C HIS A 99 16.51 -6.98 8.06
N PRO A 100 16.75 -8.13 7.41
CA PRO A 100 15.67 -9.03 7.01
C PRO A 100 14.80 -9.43 8.22
N THR A 101 13.52 -9.07 8.16
CA THR A 101 12.49 -9.60 9.04
C THR A 101 12.15 -10.98 8.51
N GLN A 102 12.33 -12.06 9.29
CA GLN A 102 12.03 -13.41 8.82
C GLN A 102 10.52 -13.67 8.83
N ILE A 103 9.82 -13.21 7.80
CA ILE A 103 8.37 -13.43 7.61
C ILE A 103 8.19 -14.76 6.87
N LEU A 104 8.22 -15.85 7.62
CA LEU A 104 8.29 -17.20 7.05
C LEU A 104 7.22 -18.13 7.62
N GLY A 105 6.98 -19.22 6.89
CA GLY A 105 6.11 -20.31 7.28
C GLY A 105 4.63 -20.03 7.05
N GLN A 106 3.81 -20.90 7.63
CA GLN A 106 2.37 -20.78 7.56
C GLN A 106 1.86 -19.84 8.66
N LYS A 107 1.00 -18.90 8.28
CA LYS A 107 0.38 -17.93 9.19
C LYS A 107 -1.12 -17.82 8.95
N LYS A 108 -1.87 -17.51 10.01
CA LYS A 108 -3.32 -17.27 9.94
C LYS A 108 -3.60 -15.77 9.87
N GLY A 109 -4.47 -15.35 8.97
CA GLY A 109 -5.06 -14.01 8.96
C GLY A 109 -6.57 -14.08 9.16
N ILE A 110 -7.21 -12.97 9.56
CA ILE A 110 -8.67 -12.90 9.61
C ILE A 110 -9.21 -11.80 8.71
N ILE A 111 -10.22 -12.14 7.90
CA ILE A 111 -10.98 -11.20 7.09
C ILE A 111 -12.41 -11.11 7.65
N ILE A 112 -12.81 -9.92 8.08
CA ILE A 112 -14.13 -9.65 8.62
C ILE A 112 -14.95 -8.90 7.56
N LEU A 113 -16.05 -9.48 7.11
CA LEU A 113 -16.97 -8.83 6.19
C LEU A 113 -17.99 -8.00 6.97
N VAL A 114 -18.23 -6.76 6.57
CA VAL A 114 -19.22 -5.88 7.24
C VAL A 114 -20.16 -5.18 6.27
N ASN A 115 -21.45 -5.26 6.56
CA ASN A 115 -22.49 -4.40 6.02
C ASN A 115 -22.65 -3.16 6.92
N PHE A 116 -23.08 -2.07 6.31
CA PHE A 116 -23.65 -0.94 7.04
C PHE A 116 -25.16 -1.08 7.15
N LYS A 117 -25.79 -0.23 7.97
CA LYS A 117 -27.24 -0.24 8.14
C LYS A 117 -28.01 0.06 6.84
N ASP A 118 -27.46 0.95 6.02
CA ASP A 118 -28.04 1.39 4.74
C ASP A 118 -27.41 0.76 3.49
N THR A 119 -26.20 0.19 3.63
CA THR A 119 -25.43 -0.36 2.51
C THR A 119 -25.04 -1.80 2.79
N LYS A 120 -25.37 -2.71 1.86
CA LYS A 120 -25.09 -4.14 1.97
C LYS A 120 -24.27 -4.65 0.81
N PHE A 121 -23.54 -5.73 1.06
CA PHE A 121 -22.85 -6.47 0.01
C PHE A 121 -23.81 -6.78 -1.14
N LYS A 122 -23.31 -6.55 -2.35
CA LYS A 122 -24.01 -6.86 -3.59
C LYS A 122 -24.35 -8.34 -3.64
N THR A 123 -25.48 -8.68 -4.25
CA THR A 123 -25.89 -10.08 -4.41
C THR A 123 -24.79 -10.87 -5.13
N GLY A 124 -24.31 -11.94 -4.49
CA GLY A 124 -23.21 -12.78 -4.99
C GLY A 124 -21.88 -12.54 -4.27
N ASN A 125 -21.65 -11.33 -3.74
CA ASN A 125 -20.44 -10.98 -2.99
C ASN A 125 -20.58 -11.41 -1.52
N ASN A 126 -20.74 -12.71 -1.31
CA ASN A 126 -20.98 -13.30 0.00
C ASN A 126 -19.69 -13.89 0.61
N ASN A 127 -19.79 -14.40 1.84
CA ASN A 127 -18.68 -15.06 2.54
C ASN A 127 -18.01 -16.15 1.68
N ALA A 128 -18.80 -17.01 1.01
CA ALA A 128 -18.26 -18.08 0.18
C ALA A 128 -17.43 -17.56 -1.01
N LEU A 129 -17.76 -16.39 -1.58
CA LEU A 129 -16.93 -15.75 -2.58
C LEU A 129 -15.63 -15.24 -1.96
N TYR A 130 -15.70 -14.54 -0.83
CA TYR A 130 -14.50 -14.01 -0.17
C TYR A 130 -13.57 -15.10 0.36
N GLN A 131 -14.09 -16.27 0.74
CA GLN A 131 -13.29 -17.46 1.03
C GLN A 131 -12.44 -17.87 -0.19
N LYS A 132 -12.98 -17.78 -1.41
CA LYS A 132 -12.21 -18.04 -2.62
C LYS A 132 -11.20 -16.94 -2.93
N ILE A 133 -11.62 -15.68 -2.83
CA ILE A 133 -10.76 -14.50 -3.05
C ILE A 133 -9.56 -14.53 -2.09
N ALA A 134 -9.77 -14.96 -0.85
CA ALA A 134 -8.72 -15.01 0.16
C ALA A 134 -7.80 -16.24 -0.01
N ASN A 135 -8.37 -17.43 -0.21
CA ASN A 135 -7.64 -18.70 0.00
C ASN A 135 -7.58 -19.67 -1.17
N GLN A 136 -8.47 -19.55 -2.18
CA GLN A 136 -8.54 -20.59 -3.20
C GLN A 136 -7.25 -20.59 -4.03
N GLU A 137 -6.55 -21.72 -4.02
CA GLU A 137 -5.35 -21.90 -4.84
C GLU A 137 -5.70 -21.74 -6.33
N LYS A 138 -4.90 -20.92 -7.03
CA LYS A 138 -5.05 -20.58 -8.45
C LYS A 138 -6.46 -20.08 -8.77
N TYR A 139 -6.98 -19.16 -7.95
CA TYR A 139 -8.31 -18.61 -8.15
C TYR A 139 -8.41 -17.75 -9.43
N THR A 140 -9.34 -18.11 -10.32
CA THR A 140 -9.51 -17.43 -11.63
C THR A 140 -10.97 -17.19 -12.04
N GLU A 141 -11.91 -17.13 -11.10
CA GLU A 141 -13.30 -16.74 -11.45
C GLU A 141 -13.35 -15.25 -11.82
N GLY A 142 -14.14 -14.87 -12.84
CA GLY A 142 -14.20 -13.48 -13.30
C GLY A 142 -12.85 -12.97 -13.82
N ASN A 143 -12.39 -11.83 -13.29
CA ASN A 143 -11.13 -11.19 -13.70
C ASN A 143 -9.93 -11.60 -12.81
N PHE A 144 -10.17 -12.28 -11.70
CA PHE A 144 -9.12 -12.66 -10.74
C PHE A 144 -8.02 -13.49 -11.42
N LYS A 145 -6.76 -13.22 -11.04
CA LYS A 145 -5.56 -13.96 -11.51
C LYS A 145 -4.91 -14.80 -10.41
N GLY A 146 -5.50 -14.79 -9.22
CA GLY A 146 -5.13 -15.55 -8.04
C GLY A 146 -5.93 -15.04 -6.85
N SER A 147 -5.86 -15.78 -5.75
CA SER A 147 -6.31 -15.32 -4.43
C SER A 147 -5.24 -14.46 -3.75
N MET A 148 -5.58 -13.85 -2.62
CA MET A 148 -4.58 -13.21 -1.75
C MET A 148 -3.50 -14.22 -1.33
N ALA A 149 -3.88 -15.42 -0.90
CA ALA A 149 -2.94 -16.48 -0.55
C ALA A 149 -2.01 -16.84 -1.73
N ASP A 150 -2.54 -16.92 -2.97
CA ASP A 150 -1.71 -17.13 -4.17
C ASP A 150 -0.69 -16.01 -4.37
N TYR A 151 -1.09 -14.75 -4.15
CA TYR A 151 -0.20 -13.60 -4.30
C TYR A 151 0.99 -13.69 -3.34
N PHE A 152 0.73 -13.76 -2.03
CA PHE A 152 1.78 -13.79 -1.01
C PHE A 152 2.67 -15.04 -1.10
N LYS A 153 2.08 -16.19 -1.44
CA LYS A 153 2.85 -17.42 -1.69
C LYS A 153 3.79 -17.28 -2.88
N ALA A 154 3.33 -16.69 -3.98
CA ALA A 154 4.16 -16.45 -5.15
C ALA A 154 5.26 -15.41 -4.88
N GLN A 155 4.96 -14.31 -4.18
CA GLN A 155 5.97 -13.30 -3.89
C GLN A 155 7.06 -13.81 -2.96
N SER A 156 6.70 -14.69 -2.03
CA SER A 156 7.61 -15.29 -1.06
C SER A 156 8.36 -16.52 -1.55
N ARG A 157 8.09 -17.00 -2.77
CA ARG A 157 8.68 -18.25 -3.31
C ARG A 157 8.38 -19.45 -2.42
N ASP A 158 7.10 -19.58 -2.04
CA ASP A 158 6.60 -20.62 -1.14
C ASP A 158 7.17 -20.56 0.30
N LEU A 159 7.90 -19.50 0.67
CA LEU A 159 8.46 -19.36 2.02
C LEU A 159 7.46 -18.81 3.03
N PHE A 160 6.37 -18.20 2.57
CA PHE A 160 5.31 -17.63 3.39
C PHE A 160 3.94 -18.00 2.84
N GLU A 161 3.14 -18.67 3.65
CA GLU A 161 1.80 -19.14 3.28
C GLU A 161 0.76 -18.55 4.22
N LEU A 162 -0.26 -17.91 3.66
CA LEU A 162 -1.39 -17.35 4.40
C LEU A 162 -2.62 -18.22 4.27
N ASP A 163 -3.28 -18.46 5.40
CA ASP A 163 -4.59 -19.10 5.49
C ASP A 163 -5.55 -18.17 6.24
N PHE A 164 -6.52 -17.59 5.51
CA PHE A 164 -7.43 -16.60 6.04
C PHE A 164 -8.73 -17.23 6.57
N ASP A 165 -9.10 -16.91 7.80
CA ASP A 165 -10.47 -17.13 8.25
C ASP A 165 -11.35 -15.96 7.79
N VAL A 166 -12.37 -16.24 6.98
CA VAL A 166 -13.33 -15.23 6.50
C VAL A 166 -14.64 -15.36 7.26
N VAL A 167 -15.02 -14.31 8.00
CA VAL A 167 -16.20 -14.27 8.87
C VAL A 167 -17.18 -13.16 8.50
N GLY A 168 -18.42 -13.26 8.96
CA GLY A 168 -19.52 -12.36 8.57
C GLY A 168 -20.19 -12.73 7.23
N PRO A 169 -20.95 -11.82 6.61
CA PRO A 169 -20.98 -10.39 6.91
C PRO A 169 -21.81 -10.03 8.15
N TYR A 170 -21.23 -9.23 9.04
CA TYR A 170 -21.93 -8.61 10.16
C TYR A 170 -22.59 -7.30 9.73
N THR A 171 -23.66 -6.86 10.38
CA THR A 171 -24.25 -5.54 10.10
C THR A 171 -23.92 -4.59 11.24
N LEU A 172 -23.20 -3.52 10.93
CA LEU A 172 -22.81 -2.48 11.89
C LEU A 172 -24.00 -1.56 12.24
N ASP A 173 -23.86 -0.81 13.32
CA ASP A 173 -24.98 -0.07 13.93
C ASP A 173 -25.38 1.20 13.14
N TYR A 174 -24.44 1.77 12.38
CA TYR A 174 -24.61 3.02 11.65
C TYR A 174 -24.58 2.87 10.12
N ASN A 175 -24.97 3.95 9.45
CA ASN A 175 -24.87 4.08 7.98
C ASN A 175 -23.41 4.34 7.58
N VAL A 176 -23.06 4.03 6.33
CA VAL A 176 -21.68 4.23 5.81
C VAL A 176 -21.16 5.66 6.05
N SER A 177 -22.00 6.67 5.91
CA SER A 177 -21.65 8.08 6.08
C SER A 177 -21.30 8.50 7.51
N HIS A 178 -21.65 7.69 8.52
CA HIS A 178 -21.20 7.90 9.89
C HIS A 178 -19.71 7.60 10.00
N TYR A 179 -19.27 6.51 9.39
CA TYR A 179 -17.89 6.04 9.46
C TYR A 179 -17.00 6.78 8.43
N GLY A 180 -17.34 6.73 7.15
CA GLY A 180 -16.55 7.32 6.05
C GLY A 180 -17.00 8.69 5.58
N GLY A 181 -17.82 9.39 6.36
CA GLY A 181 -18.24 10.75 6.00
C GLY A 181 -17.11 11.75 6.16
N ASN A 182 -16.65 12.42 5.11
CA ASN A 182 -15.53 13.34 5.24
C ASN A 182 -15.81 14.51 6.21
N ASP A 183 -14.82 14.84 7.03
CA ASP A 183 -14.77 16.05 7.85
C ASP A 183 -14.41 17.29 7.00
N SER A 184 -14.28 18.46 7.65
CA SER A 184 -13.93 19.71 6.93
C SER A 184 -12.55 19.68 6.26
N ASP A 185 -11.67 18.79 6.73
CA ASP A 185 -10.34 18.61 6.17
C ASP A 185 -10.28 17.46 5.14
N GLY A 186 -11.39 16.76 4.89
CA GLY A 186 -11.50 15.69 3.90
C GLY A 186 -11.29 14.29 4.46
N ASN A 187 -11.20 14.10 5.77
CA ASN A 187 -10.84 12.79 6.35
C ASN A 187 -12.08 12.02 6.79
N ASP A 188 -12.00 10.68 6.76
CA ASP A 188 -13.01 9.80 7.34
C ASP A 188 -13.25 10.15 8.82
N LYS A 189 -14.52 10.16 9.24
CA LYS A 189 -14.92 10.60 10.59
C LYS A 189 -14.70 9.55 11.66
N HIS A 190 -15.12 8.31 11.42
CA HIS A 190 -15.09 7.25 12.43
C HIS A 190 -14.67 5.86 11.87
N PRO A 191 -13.60 5.75 11.06
CA PRO A 191 -13.15 4.45 10.58
C PRO A 191 -12.69 3.51 11.70
N ALA A 192 -12.04 3.99 12.78
CA ALA A 192 -11.64 3.14 13.90
C ALA A 192 -12.86 2.59 14.66
N GLU A 193 -13.93 3.37 14.81
CA GLU A 193 -15.21 2.88 15.37
C GLU A 193 -15.81 1.74 14.52
N MET A 194 -15.75 1.83 13.18
CA MET A 194 -16.19 0.76 12.27
C MET A 194 -15.48 -0.56 12.57
N ILE A 195 -14.15 -0.51 12.73
CA ILE A 195 -13.32 -1.68 13.02
C ILE A 195 -13.61 -2.24 14.41
N ILE A 196 -13.79 -1.37 15.41
CA ILE A 196 -14.14 -1.78 16.77
C ILE A 196 -15.45 -2.56 16.77
N GLU A 197 -16.48 -2.09 16.06
CA GLU A 197 -17.75 -2.82 15.91
C GLU A 197 -17.55 -4.14 15.16
N ALA A 198 -16.79 -4.13 14.07
CA ALA A 198 -16.50 -5.32 13.27
C ALA A 198 -15.82 -6.42 14.10
N VAL A 199 -14.78 -6.07 14.85
CA VAL A 199 -14.04 -7.00 15.72
C VAL A 199 -14.92 -7.51 16.85
N LYS A 200 -15.72 -6.64 17.49
CA LYS A 200 -16.67 -7.05 18.54
C LYS A 200 -17.70 -8.04 18.01
N ALA A 201 -18.21 -7.83 16.78
CA ALA A 201 -19.14 -8.75 16.14
C ALA A 201 -18.46 -10.08 15.81
N ALA A 202 -17.27 -10.04 15.20
CA ALA A 202 -16.49 -11.24 14.87
C ALA A 202 -16.10 -12.07 16.10
N LYS A 203 -15.78 -11.42 17.21
CA LYS A 203 -15.42 -12.09 18.48
C LYS A 203 -16.54 -13.00 19.01
N VAL A 204 -17.80 -12.76 18.64
CA VAL A 204 -18.91 -13.64 19.03
C VAL A 204 -18.82 -15.00 18.33
N ASP A 205 -18.33 -15.04 17.10
CA ASP A 205 -18.27 -16.24 16.26
C ASP A 205 -16.88 -16.89 16.24
N VAL A 206 -15.83 -16.15 16.57
CA VAL A 206 -14.43 -16.62 16.61
C VAL A 206 -14.01 -16.88 18.06
N GLU A 207 -13.90 -18.16 18.42
CA GLU A 207 -13.59 -18.59 19.79
C GLU A 207 -12.12 -18.43 20.17
N ASP A 208 -11.20 -18.62 19.22
CA ASP A 208 -9.75 -18.54 19.45
C ASP A 208 -9.09 -17.56 18.46
N TRP A 209 -8.51 -16.51 19.02
CA TRP A 209 -7.78 -15.48 18.29
C TRP A 209 -6.26 -15.63 18.39
N GLY A 210 -5.78 -16.57 19.22
CA GLY A 210 -4.35 -16.81 19.42
C GLY A 210 -3.57 -17.10 18.13
N PRO A 211 -4.11 -17.82 17.12
CA PRO A 211 -3.40 -18.06 15.87
C PRO A 211 -3.06 -16.80 15.05
N TYR A 212 -3.71 -15.66 15.33
CA TYR A 212 -3.47 -14.40 14.63
C TYR A 212 -2.41 -13.51 15.33
N ASP A 213 -1.86 -13.95 16.46
CA ASP A 213 -0.69 -13.36 17.13
C ASP A 213 0.54 -14.19 16.73
N TRP A 214 1.29 -13.69 15.75
CA TRP A 214 2.36 -14.40 15.06
C TRP A 214 3.70 -14.31 15.78
N ASP A 215 3.89 -13.30 16.63
CA ASP A 215 5.14 -13.01 17.32
C ASP A 215 5.05 -13.16 18.86
N GLY A 216 3.85 -13.37 19.39
CA GLY A 216 3.57 -13.63 20.80
C GLY A 216 3.58 -12.37 21.66
N ASP A 217 3.40 -11.19 21.08
CA ASP A 217 3.37 -9.91 21.80
C ASP A 217 2.01 -9.61 22.48
N LEU A 218 1.04 -10.54 22.36
CA LEU A 218 -0.34 -10.41 22.83
C LEU A 218 -1.16 -9.38 22.06
N LYS A 219 -0.77 -9.07 20.83
CA LYS A 219 -1.57 -8.35 19.84
C LYS A 219 -1.84 -9.24 18.63
N VAL A 220 -3.03 -9.07 18.04
CA VAL A 220 -3.35 -9.68 16.75
C VAL A 220 -2.67 -8.87 15.65
N ASP A 221 -1.92 -9.55 14.78
CA ASP A 221 -1.12 -8.90 13.73
C ASP A 221 -1.94 -8.53 12.48
N GLN A 222 -2.96 -9.34 12.15
CA GLN A 222 -3.60 -9.31 10.84
C GLN A 222 -5.12 -9.35 10.90
N VAL A 223 -5.74 -8.20 11.13
CA VAL A 223 -7.18 -8.01 10.95
C VAL A 223 -7.43 -7.20 9.69
N TYR A 224 -8.08 -7.81 8.70
CA TYR A 224 -8.57 -7.09 7.52
C TYR A 224 -10.10 -6.99 7.56
N VAL A 225 -10.65 -5.79 7.37
CA VAL A 225 -12.10 -5.58 7.28
C VAL A 225 -12.49 -5.22 5.84
N VAL A 226 -13.34 -6.04 5.23
CA VAL A 226 -13.97 -5.68 3.95
C VAL A 226 -15.33 -5.08 4.24
N TYR A 227 -15.54 -3.83 3.83
CA TYR A 227 -16.81 -3.14 3.99
C TYR A 227 -17.64 -3.13 2.71
N ALA A 228 -18.96 -3.26 2.86
CA ALA A 228 -19.91 -3.23 1.77
C ALA A 228 -19.92 -1.88 1.03
N GLY A 229 -20.02 -1.92 -0.30
CA GLY A 229 -20.05 -0.72 -1.13
C GLY A 229 -18.69 -0.34 -1.72
N LYS A 230 -18.55 0.95 -2.06
CA LYS A 230 -17.42 1.49 -2.83
C LYS A 230 -16.34 2.08 -1.93
N GLY A 231 -15.09 2.09 -2.38
CA GLY A 231 -13.99 2.79 -1.71
C GLY A 231 -13.87 4.23 -2.18
N GLU A 232 -13.43 5.15 -1.33
CA GLU A 232 -13.23 6.55 -1.75
C GLU A 232 -12.04 6.69 -2.70
N ALA A 233 -10.92 6.02 -2.38
CA ALA A 233 -9.65 6.08 -3.11
C ALA A 233 -9.76 5.77 -4.61
N ASP A 234 -10.73 4.96 -5.01
CA ASP A 234 -10.95 4.53 -6.40
C ASP A 234 -12.22 5.13 -7.04
N GLY A 235 -12.76 6.19 -6.44
CA GLY A 235 -13.85 6.98 -7.02
C GLY A 235 -15.21 6.79 -6.38
N GLY A 236 -15.27 6.30 -5.14
CA GLY A 236 -16.43 6.40 -4.27
C GLY A 236 -16.87 7.85 -4.00
N ALA A 237 -17.91 8.01 -3.21
CA ALA A 237 -18.38 9.33 -2.78
C ALA A 237 -17.62 9.75 -1.50
N ALA A 238 -17.59 11.04 -1.17
CA ALA A 238 -16.93 11.53 0.07
C ALA A 238 -17.64 11.12 1.37
N ASN A 239 -18.59 10.19 1.29
CA ASN A 239 -19.22 9.55 2.43
C ASN A 239 -18.94 8.04 2.52
N THR A 240 -18.02 7.55 1.69
CA THR A 240 -17.47 6.20 1.72
C THR A 240 -16.07 6.22 2.29
N ILE A 241 -15.61 5.09 2.83
CA ILE A 241 -14.33 4.99 3.52
C ILE A 241 -13.17 4.95 2.50
N TRP A 242 -12.06 5.61 2.80
CA TRP A 242 -10.79 5.43 2.11
C TRP A 242 -10.09 4.16 2.63
N PRO A 243 -9.75 3.15 1.79
CA PRO A 243 -9.02 1.97 2.25
C PRO A 243 -7.70 2.35 2.92
N HIS A 244 -7.42 1.81 4.11
CA HIS A 244 -6.21 2.12 4.88
C HIS A 244 -5.91 1.03 5.91
N SER A 245 -4.68 1.05 6.41
CA SER A 245 -4.20 0.36 7.61
C SER A 245 -3.94 1.38 8.72
N TRP A 246 -4.38 1.09 9.95
CA TRP A 246 -4.19 1.98 11.10
C TRP A 246 -4.16 1.22 12.44
N THR A 247 -4.09 1.96 13.56
CA THR A 247 -4.25 1.44 14.91
C THR A 247 -5.41 2.08 15.65
N LEU A 248 -6.15 1.27 16.41
CA LEU A 248 -7.25 1.72 17.24
C LEU A 248 -6.76 2.63 18.38
N SER A 249 -5.55 2.40 18.89
CA SER A 249 -4.93 3.28 19.89
C SER A 249 -4.72 4.70 19.37
N GLU A 250 -4.29 4.87 18.12
CA GLU A 250 -4.17 6.18 17.50
C GLU A 250 -5.56 6.80 17.24
N GLY A 251 -6.56 6.00 16.86
CA GLY A 251 -7.96 6.43 16.73
C GLY A 251 -8.46 7.24 17.93
N VAL A 252 -8.20 6.76 19.14
CA VAL A 252 -8.59 7.44 20.39
C VAL A 252 -8.00 8.86 20.48
N GLU A 253 -6.79 9.06 19.99
CA GLU A 253 -6.13 10.37 20.02
C GLU A 253 -6.78 11.39 19.08
N TYR A 254 -7.49 10.90 18.07
CA TYR A 254 -8.27 11.69 17.12
C TYR A 254 -9.76 11.77 17.48
N GLY A 255 -10.16 11.14 18.59
CA GLY A 255 -11.57 11.09 19.01
C GLY A 255 -12.41 10.10 18.20
N ASP A 256 -11.76 9.14 17.54
CA ASP A 256 -12.37 8.08 16.75
C ASP A 256 -12.28 6.74 17.50
N GLY A 257 -13.43 6.24 17.95
CA GLY A 257 -13.52 4.95 18.63
C GLY A 257 -12.98 4.92 20.07
N THR A 258 -13.03 3.73 20.66
CA THR A 258 -12.71 3.48 22.08
C THR A 258 -11.33 2.88 22.33
N GLY A 259 -10.53 2.67 21.29
CA GLY A 259 -9.21 2.04 21.38
C GLY A 259 -9.21 0.54 21.17
N PRO A 260 -8.09 -0.14 21.49
CA PRO A 260 -7.91 -1.57 21.25
C PRO A 260 -9.04 -2.44 21.79
N VAL A 261 -9.41 -3.48 21.04
CA VAL A 261 -10.47 -4.41 21.41
C VAL A 261 -9.87 -5.70 21.97
N SER A 262 -10.14 -6.02 23.23
CA SER A 262 -9.77 -7.32 23.80
C SER A 262 -10.52 -8.45 23.10
N VAL A 263 -9.79 -9.41 22.54
CA VAL A 263 -10.33 -10.61 21.88
C VAL A 263 -10.02 -11.90 22.63
N GLY A 264 -9.09 -11.86 23.60
CA GLY A 264 -8.82 -12.95 24.55
C GLY A 264 -8.72 -12.45 26.00
N THR A 265 -8.08 -13.24 26.87
CA THR A 265 -7.79 -12.81 28.26
C THR A 265 -6.84 -11.62 28.27
N ASP A 266 -5.71 -11.73 27.56
CA ASP A 266 -4.69 -10.69 27.46
C ASP A 266 -4.43 -10.25 26.01
N LEU A 267 -5.10 -10.89 25.03
CA LEU A 267 -4.93 -10.63 23.59
C LEU A 267 -5.84 -9.50 23.10
N VAL A 268 -5.29 -8.56 22.35
CA VAL A 268 -6.00 -7.39 21.80
C VAL A 268 -5.86 -7.27 20.29
N VAL A 269 -6.87 -6.70 19.64
CA VAL A 269 -6.74 -6.12 18.29
C VAL A 269 -6.46 -4.63 18.48
N ASP A 270 -5.35 -4.17 17.92
CA ASP A 270 -4.93 -2.76 17.90
C ASP A 270 -4.69 -2.32 16.46
N THR A 271 -3.91 -3.07 15.69
CA THR A 271 -3.68 -2.84 14.26
C THR A 271 -4.79 -3.46 13.40
N TYR A 272 -5.17 -2.78 12.32
CA TYR A 272 -6.07 -3.30 11.30
C TYR A 272 -5.72 -2.75 9.91
N ALA A 273 -6.25 -3.40 8.89
CA ALA A 273 -6.39 -2.90 7.52
C ALA A 273 -7.86 -2.98 7.08
N CYS A 274 -8.28 -2.12 6.14
CA CYS A 274 -9.61 -2.18 5.58
C CYS A 274 -9.67 -1.82 4.10
N GLY A 275 -10.70 -2.29 3.42
CA GLY A 275 -10.94 -1.98 2.02
C GLY A 275 -12.35 -2.30 1.56
N ALA A 276 -12.69 -1.79 0.38
CA ALA A 276 -14.04 -1.85 -0.14
C ALA A 276 -14.36 -3.17 -0.85
N GLU A 277 -15.65 -3.52 -0.83
CA GLU A 277 -16.20 -4.59 -1.66
C GLU A 277 -16.09 -4.28 -3.16
N LEU A 278 -16.38 -3.03 -3.55
CA LEU A 278 -16.55 -2.61 -4.93
C LEU A 278 -15.53 -1.54 -5.32
N ASP A 279 -15.06 -1.62 -6.56
CA ASP A 279 -14.31 -0.54 -7.19
C ASP A 279 -15.20 0.69 -7.36
N GLY A 280 -14.73 1.84 -6.86
CA GLY A 280 -15.48 3.09 -6.79
C GLY A 280 -15.94 3.60 -8.15
N TYR A 281 -15.11 3.45 -9.17
CA TYR A 281 -15.39 3.88 -10.53
C TYR A 281 -16.39 2.96 -11.25
N SER A 282 -16.10 1.67 -11.34
CA SER A 282 -16.90 0.68 -12.08
C SER A 282 -18.13 0.19 -11.34
N GLY A 283 -18.13 0.22 -10.00
CA GLY A 283 -19.18 -0.40 -9.16
C GLY A 283 -19.25 -1.92 -9.28
N THR A 284 -18.15 -2.55 -9.74
CA THR A 284 -17.97 -4.00 -9.78
C THR A 284 -17.09 -4.45 -8.62
N ILE A 285 -16.97 -5.76 -8.37
CA ILE A 285 -16.14 -6.27 -7.29
C ILE A 285 -14.70 -5.76 -7.41
N ALA A 286 -14.13 -5.29 -6.31
CA ALA A 286 -12.73 -4.87 -6.27
C ALA A 286 -11.80 -6.08 -6.47
N GLY A 287 -10.67 -5.86 -7.14
CA GLY A 287 -9.59 -6.84 -7.20
C GLY A 287 -8.80 -6.92 -5.89
N ILE A 288 -7.83 -7.83 -5.81
CA ILE A 288 -7.05 -8.07 -4.58
C ILE A 288 -5.96 -7.02 -4.33
N GLY A 289 -5.66 -6.14 -5.29
CA GLY A 289 -4.52 -5.23 -5.23
C GLY A 289 -4.48 -4.33 -4.00
N THR A 290 -5.59 -3.64 -3.69
CA THR A 290 -5.71 -2.85 -2.46
C THR A 290 -5.63 -3.73 -1.21
N MET A 291 -6.27 -4.90 -1.22
CA MET A 291 -6.17 -5.82 -0.08
C MET A 291 -4.73 -6.26 0.19
N CYS A 292 -3.96 -6.55 -0.87
CA CYS A 292 -2.56 -6.93 -0.75
C CYS A 292 -1.70 -5.75 -0.29
N HIS A 293 -1.90 -4.55 -0.83
CA HIS A 293 -1.19 -3.33 -0.41
C HIS A 293 -1.39 -3.07 1.09
N GLU A 294 -2.63 -2.97 1.54
CA GLU A 294 -2.90 -2.65 2.95
C GLU A 294 -2.40 -3.74 3.90
N PHE A 295 -2.54 -5.02 3.52
CA PHE A 295 -2.01 -6.13 4.30
C PHE A 295 -0.46 -6.10 4.37
N SER A 296 0.20 -5.50 3.39
CA SER A 296 1.66 -5.35 3.36
C SER A 296 2.16 -4.35 4.42
N HIS A 297 1.35 -3.37 4.82
CA HIS A 297 1.69 -2.52 5.96
C HIS A 297 1.76 -3.31 7.27
N CYS A 298 0.90 -4.32 7.42
CA CYS A 298 0.95 -5.24 8.55
C CYS A 298 2.23 -6.11 8.53
N LEU A 299 2.77 -6.42 7.35
CA LEU A 299 4.10 -7.03 7.21
C LEU A 299 5.25 -6.07 7.53
N GLY A 300 4.94 -4.77 7.61
CA GLY A 300 5.89 -3.71 7.92
C GLY A 300 6.53 -3.09 6.70
N TYR A 301 5.85 -3.06 5.56
CA TYR A 301 6.31 -2.22 4.45
C TYR A 301 5.73 -0.81 4.57
N PRO A 302 6.54 0.25 4.40
CA PRO A 302 6.00 1.58 4.17
C PRO A 302 5.49 1.68 2.73
N ASP A 303 4.76 2.74 2.47
CA ASP A 303 4.50 3.26 1.14
C ASP A 303 5.78 3.72 0.45
N PHE A 304 5.88 3.37 -0.82
CA PHE A 304 6.93 3.81 -1.72
C PHE A 304 6.44 4.83 -2.75
N TYR A 305 5.22 5.34 -2.62
CA TYR A 305 4.84 6.59 -3.28
C TYR A 305 5.33 7.80 -2.49
N ASP A 306 5.24 8.98 -3.10
CA ASP A 306 5.42 10.26 -2.43
C ASP A 306 4.16 10.56 -1.61
N THR A 307 4.19 10.23 -0.32
CA THR A 307 2.99 10.27 0.51
C THR A 307 2.55 11.69 0.78
N ASP A 308 3.46 12.67 0.85
CA ASP A 308 3.11 14.08 1.09
C ASP A 308 2.90 14.86 -0.21
N TYR A 309 2.93 14.16 -1.35
CA TYR A 309 2.85 14.60 -2.74
C TYR A 309 3.62 15.90 -3.04
N SER A 310 4.75 16.06 -2.37
CA SER A 310 5.68 17.18 -2.59
C SER A 310 6.31 17.18 -3.99
N GLY A 311 6.17 16.11 -4.77
CA GLY A 311 6.63 15.95 -6.15
C GLY A 311 7.64 14.81 -6.36
N GLY A 312 7.76 13.87 -5.42
CA GLY A 312 8.54 12.65 -5.55
C GLY A 312 7.95 11.72 -6.61
N GLN A 313 8.82 10.97 -7.30
CA GLN A 313 8.44 9.98 -8.30
C GLN A 313 7.86 8.72 -7.64
N GLY A 314 8.51 8.21 -6.59
CA GLY A 314 8.15 6.96 -5.94
C GLY A 314 8.51 5.73 -6.78
N MET A 315 7.78 4.63 -6.58
CA MET A 315 7.92 3.36 -7.31
C MET A 315 6.86 3.13 -8.40
N CYS A 316 5.78 3.90 -8.34
CA CYS A 316 4.69 3.90 -9.29
C CYS A 316 4.11 2.50 -9.55
N VAL A 317 3.89 2.18 -10.83
CA VAL A 317 3.28 0.92 -11.27
C VAL A 317 4.20 -0.29 -11.12
N TRP A 318 5.46 -0.10 -10.71
CA TRP A 318 6.45 -1.17 -10.57
C TRP A 318 6.38 -1.93 -9.24
N ASP A 319 5.64 -1.39 -8.27
CA ASP A 319 5.63 -1.85 -6.87
C ASP A 319 4.21 -1.85 -6.30
N LEU A 320 3.90 -2.86 -5.48
CA LEU A 320 2.63 -2.98 -4.78
C LEU A 320 2.40 -1.84 -3.80
N MET A 321 3.44 -1.36 -3.11
CA MET A 321 3.44 -0.29 -2.10
C MET A 321 3.35 1.12 -2.71
N ASP A 322 2.95 1.22 -3.98
CA ASP A 322 2.56 2.44 -4.68
C ASP A 322 1.34 2.08 -5.56
N SER A 323 1.30 2.57 -6.78
CA SER A 323 0.19 2.45 -7.71
C SER A 323 0.18 1.14 -8.49
N GLY A 324 1.21 0.29 -8.32
CA GLY A 324 1.21 -1.08 -8.85
C GLY A 324 0.12 -1.97 -8.24
N SER A 325 -0.44 -1.58 -7.09
CA SER A 325 -1.67 -2.16 -6.52
C SER A 325 -2.88 -2.05 -7.45
N TYR A 326 -2.92 -1.06 -8.35
CA TYR A 326 -4.01 -0.86 -9.31
C TYR A 326 -3.78 -1.53 -10.68
N ASN A 327 -2.63 -2.18 -10.89
CA ASN A 327 -2.35 -2.85 -12.16
C ASN A 327 -3.39 -3.95 -12.47
N GLY A 328 -3.70 -4.12 -13.76
CA GLY A 328 -4.69 -5.11 -14.21
C GLY A 328 -6.07 -4.89 -13.59
N ASP A 329 -6.49 -3.63 -13.46
CA ASP A 329 -7.72 -3.22 -12.76
C ASP A 329 -7.79 -3.73 -11.31
N SER A 330 -6.66 -3.72 -10.62
CA SER A 330 -6.45 -4.29 -9.28
C SER A 330 -6.59 -5.81 -9.16
N PHE A 331 -6.86 -6.54 -10.26
CA PHE A 331 -6.93 -8.01 -10.25
C PHE A 331 -5.58 -8.70 -10.45
N GLN A 332 -4.57 -7.95 -10.89
CA GLN A 332 -3.20 -8.44 -11.10
C GLN A 332 -2.19 -7.35 -10.69
N PRO A 333 -2.09 -7.08 -9.38
CA PRO A 333 -1.14 -6.09 -8.89
C PRO A 333 0.31 -6.47 -9.23
N ALA A 334 1.19 -5.47 -9.26
CA ALA A 334 2.62 -5.69 -9.42
C ALA A 334 3.14 -6.68 -8.36
N GLY A 335 4.09 -7.53 -8.75
CA GLY A 335 4.84 -8.29 -7.76
C GLY A 335 5.73 -7.37 -6.91
N TYR A 336 6.02 -7.81 -5.70
CA TYR A 336 7.01 -7.16 -4.85
C TYR A 336 8.36 -7.07 -5.55
N THR A 337 9.05 -5.96 -5.33
CA THR A 337 10.41 -5.79 -5.82
C THR A 337 11.39 -6.64 -5.02
N SER A 338 12.62 -6.70 -5.50
CA SER A 338 13.72 -7.34 -4.79
C SER A 338 13.98 -6.73 -3.42
N TYR A 339 13.65 -5.45 -3.19
CA TYR A 339 13.76 -4.82 -1.87
C TYR A 339 12.81 -5.48 -0.87
N GLU A 340 11.50 -5.52 -1.15
CA GLU A 340 10.53 -6.09 -0.21
C GLU A 340 10.81 -7.58 0.03
N ARG A 341 11.13 -8.33 -1.03
CA ARG A 341 11.48 -9.75 -0.91
C ARG A 341 12.72 -9.97 -0.05
N TRP A 342 13.74 -9.11 -0.17
CA TRP A 342 14.91 -9.17 0.69
C TRP A 342 14.59 -8.80 2.14
N PHE A 343 13.81 -7.74 2.34
CA PHE A 343 13.36 -7.32 3.66
C PHE A 343 12.56 -8.41 4.39
N ALA A 344 11.72 -9.19 3.71
CA ALA A 344 10.99 -10.31 4.33
C ALA A 344 11.80 -11.62 4.44
N GLY A 345 13.05 -11.63 3.97
CA GLY A 345 13.89 -12.83 3.95
C GLY A 345 13.47 -13.88 2.92
N TRP A 346 12.73 -13.49 1.88
CA TRP A 346 12.30 -14.36 0.78
C TRP A 346 13.32 -14.46 -0.37
N LEU A 347 14.27 -13.54 -0.40
CA LEU A 347 15.33 -13.45 -1.40
C LEU A 347 16.60 -12.91 -0.73
N GLU A 348 17.76 -13.47 -1.05
CA GLU A 348 19.05 -12.88 -0.66
C GLU A 348 19.74 -12.31 -1.92
N PRO A 349 19.99 -11.00 -2.00
CA PRO A 349 20.69 -10.40 -3.13
C PRO A 349 22.16 -10.86 -3.23
N ILE A 350 22.63 -11.03 -4.47
CA ILE A 350 24.03 -11.33 -4.75
C ILE A 350 24.81 -10.02 -4.79
N VAL A 351 25.76 -9.85 -3.88
CA VAL A 351 26.61 -8.65 -3.84
C VAL A 351 27.54 -8.61 -5.05
N LEU A 352 27.49 -7.52 -5.80
CA LEU A 352 28.46 -7.20 -6.84
C LEU A 352 29.54 -6.31 -6.23
N GLU A 353 30.75 -6.86 -6.12
CA GLU A 353 31.93 -6.18 -5.62
C GLU A 353 32.63 -5.38 -6.73
N ASP A 354 33.80 -4.79 -6.44
CA ASP A 354 34.55 -3.89 -7.32
C ASP A 354 35.15 -4.50 -8.60
N GLU A 355 34.77 -5.73 -8.95
CA GLU A 355 35.27 -6.45 -10.11
C GLU A 355 34.24 -6.54 -11.23
N ASP A 356 34.71 -6.58 -12.49
CA ASP A 356 33.85 -6.75 -13.65
C ASP A 356 33.09 -8.08 -13.53
N PHE A 357 31.76 -8.00 -13.49
CA PHE A 357 30.88 -9.17 -13.40
C PHE A 357 30.12 -9.37 -14.71
N THR A 358 29.95 -10.63 -15.13
CA THR A 358 29.10 -11.00 -16.27
C THR A 358 27.94 -11.84 -15.76
N VAL A 359 26.72 -11.32 -15.94
CA VAL A 359 25.48 -12.07 -15.70
C VAL A 359 24.92 -12.51 -17.05
N GLU A 360 24.69 -13.81 -17.21
CA GLU A 360 24.03 -14.36 -18.40
C GLU A 360 22.73 -15.05 -18.00
N ASN A 361 21.69 -14.93 -18.83
CA ASN A 361 20.41 -15.62 -18.65
C ASN A 361 19.73 -15.36 -17.29
N MET A 362 19.84 -14.14 -16.75
CA MET A 362 19.14 -13.72 -15.54
C MET A 362 17.64 -13.98 -15.69
N LYS A 363 17.07 -14.84 -14.85
CA LYS A 363 15.63 -15.13 -14.88
C LYS A 363 14.85 -13.96 -14.30
N SER A 364 13.55 -13.88 -14.62
CA SER A 364 12.69 -12.86 -14.04
C SER A 364 12.48 -13.10 -12.54
N LEU A 365 12.21 -12.03 -11.80
CA LEU A 365 11.93 -12.09 -10.37
C LEU A 365 10.73 -12.99 -10.03
N GLN A 366 9.75 -13.07 -10.94
CA GLN A 366 8.57 -13.95 -10.85
C GLN A 366 8.89 -15.44 -11.06
N ASN A 367 10.00 -15.76 -11.72
CA ASN A 367 10.43 -17.13 -12.04
C ASN A 367 11.71 -17.50 -11.27
N ASP A 368 11.74 -17.20 -9.97
CA ASP A 368 12.84 -17.48 -9.04
C ASP A 368 14.19 -16.86 -9.43
N GLY A 369 14.18 -15.79 -10.23
CA GLY A 369 15.40 -15.12 -10.67
C GLY A 369 16.21 -14.50 -9.54
N GLU A 370 17.51 -14.42 -9.74
CA GLU A 370 18.42 -13.75 -8.84
C GLU A 370 18.14 -12.24 -8.80
N CYS A 371 18.57 -11.59 -7.72
CA CYS A 371 18.74 -10.14 -7.67
C CYS A 371 20.20 -9.84 -7.32
N TYR A 372 20.72 -8.74 -7.85
CA TYR A 372 22.06 -8.27 -7.55
C TYR A 372 22.02 -6.95 -6.82
N ILE A 373 22.96 -6.74 -5.89
CA ILE A 373 23.06 -5.50 -5.12
C ILE A 373 24.43 -4.85 -5.32
N ILE A 374 24.43 -3.54 -5.55
CA ILE A 374 25.63 -2.70 -5.62
C ILE A 374 25.55 -1.68 -4.49
N TYR A 375 26.42 -1.80 -3.49
CA TYR A 375 26.45 -0.87 -2.37
C TYR A 375 27.23 0.39 -2.69
N ASN A 376 26.76 1.54 -2.22
CA ASN A 376 27.57 2.75 -2.14
C ASN A 376 28.70 2.54 -1.11
N LYS A 377 29.96 2.72 -1.53
CA LYS A 377 31.15 2.54 -0.67
C LYS A 377 31.21 3.52 0.50
N GLY A 378 30.63 4.72 0.33
CA GLY A 378 30.57 5.76 1.35
C GLY A 378 29.43 5.59 2.34
N ASN A 379 28.37 4.88 1.95
CA ASN A 379 27.19 4.63 2.79
C ASN A 379 26.52 3.31 2.38
N ARG A 380 26.69 2.24 3.16
CA ARG A 380 26.13 0.91 2.83
C ARG A 380 24.60 0.86 2.94
N ASN A 381 23.96 1.86 3.55
CA ASN A 381 22.50 1.98 3.54
C ASN A 381 21.98 2.54 2.21
N GLU A 382 22.85 3.09 1.37
CA GLU A 382 22.53 3.48 0.00
C GLU A 382 23.07 2.42 -0.98
N TYR A 383 22.20 1.92 -1.86
CA TYR A 383 22.54 0.85 -2.79
C TYR A 383 21.59 0.82 -3.99
N PHE A 384 22.03 0.09 -5.00
CA PHE A 384 21.22 -0.24 -6.16
C PHE A 384 20.87 -1.73 -6.15
N LEU A 385 19.61 -2.06 -6.41
CA LEU A 385 19.17 -3.43 -6.67
C LEU A 385 18.89 -3.59 -8.15
N LEU A 386 19.37 -4.69 -8.74
CA LEU A 386 19.19 -5.03 -10.14
C LEU A 386 18.29 -6.25 -10.21
N GLU A 387 17.15 -6.10 -10.87
CA GLU A 387 16.14 -7.15 -10.99
C GLU A 387 15.61 -7.26 -12.43
N ASN A 388 15.36 -8.48 -12.89
CA ASN A 388 14.73 -8.70 -14.20
C ASN A 388 13.21 -8.81 -14.02
N ARG A 389 12.45 -7.89 -14.64
CA ARG A 389 10.99 -7.87 -14.64
C ARG A 389 10.49 -8.23 -16.04
N GLN A 390 9.56 -9.17 -16.14
CA GLN A 390 8.99 -9.63 -17.40
C GLN A 390 7.46 -9.60 -17.32
N LEU A 391 6.79 -9.42 -18.46
CA LEU A 391 5.32 -9.36 -18.54
C LEU A 391 4.69 -10.77 -18.39
N GLU A 392 4.89 -11.38 -17.23
CA GLU A 392 4.45 -12.73 -16.89
C GLU A 392 4.09 -12.83 -15.40
N GLY A 393 3.36 -13.89 -15.02
CA GLY A 393 2.95 -14.09 -13.62
C GLY A 393 2.18 -12.89 -13.09
N TRP A 394 2.53 -12.40 -11.89
CA TRP A 394 1.94 -11.18 -11.31
C TRP A 394 2.38 -9.89 -12.02
N ASP A 395 3.48 -9.92 -12.76
CA ASP A 395 4.00 -8.77 -13.48
C ASP A 395 3.44 -8.62 -14.91
N ALA A 396 2.48 -9.47 -15.32
CA ALA A 396 1.91 -9.43 -16.66
C ALA A 396 1.18 -8.12 -17.00
N SER A 397 0.79 -7.34 -15.99
CA SER A 397 0.13 -6.04 -16.13
C SER A 397 1.09 -4.84 -15.94
N LEU A 398 2.40 -5.07 -15.81
CA LEU A 398 3.40 -3.99 -15.85
C LEU A 398 3.43 -3.31 -17.22
N PRO A 399 3.90 -2.04 -17.31
CA PRO A 399 3.94 -1.32 -18.58
C PRO A 399 5.05 -1.82 -19.52
N GLY A 400 6.14 -2.38 -18.98
CA GLY A 400 7.31 -2.82 -19.75
C GLY A 400 8.07 -3.96 -19.10
N ALA A 401 9.06 -4.51 -19.81
CA ALA A 401 9.87 -5.63 -19.36
C ALA A 401 11.36 -5.40 -19.66
N GLY A 402 12.22 -5.93 -18.80
CA GLY A 402 13.67 -5.80 -18.86
C GLY A 402 14.30 -5.78 -17.46
N LEU A 403 15.57 -5.40 -17.42
CA LEU A 403 16.29 -5.13 -16.18
C LEU A 403 15.81 -3.79 -15.61
N LEU A 404 15.20 -3.82 -14.44
CA LEU A 404 14.86 -2.65 -13.64
C LEU A 404 15.98 -2.45 -12.60
N ILE A 405 16.41 -1.20 -12.43
CA ILE A 405 17.37 -0.83 -11.39
C ILE A 405 16.62 -0.03 -10.34
N LEU A 406 16.63 -0.48 -9.09
CA LEU A 406 16.11 0.26 -7.95
C LEU A 406 17.24 1.02 -7.30
N HIS A 407 16.95 2.21 -6.80
CA HIS A 407 17.79 2.97 -5.88
C HIS A 407 17.12 2.98 -4.52
N ALA A 408 17.86 2.52 -3.51
CA ALA A 408 17.44 2.53 -2.12
C ALA A 408 18.46 3.32 -1.30
N ASP A 409 18.03 4.30 -0.52
CA ASP A 409 18.84 5.00 0.51
C ASP A 409 18.14 4.90 1.87
N TYR A 410 18.34 3.75 2.50
CA TYR A 410 17.63 3.32 3.69
C TYR A 410 17.94 4.21 4.91
N ASP A 411 16.87 4.72 5.53
CA ASP A 411 16.92 5.42 6.81
C ASP A 411 15.79 4.91 7.71
N GLU A 412 16.14 4.40 8.90
CA GLU A 412 15.19 3.80 9.84
C GLU A 412 14.07 4.75 10.20
N SER A 413 14.38 6.01 10.50
CA SER A 413 13.36 6.97 10.91
C SER A 413 12.42 7.35 9.76
N ILE A 414 12.90 7.33 8.51
CA ILE A 414 12.08 7.65 7.34
C ILE A 414 11.19 6.46 6.94
N TRP A 415 11.72 5.24 6.98
CA TRP A 415 10.97 4.00 6.71
C TRP A 415 9.96 3.69 7.78
N GLU A 416 10.33 3.97 9.03
CA GLU A 416 9.37 4.14 10.07
C GLU A 416 8.39 5.19 9.55
N ASN A 417 8.64 6.48 9.55
CA ASN A 417 7.63 7.53 9.27
C ASN A 417 6.87 7.52 7.93
N ASN A 418 6.90 6.45 7.13
CA ASN A 418 6.13 6.29 5.90
C ASN A 418 6.40 7.43 4.92
N ALA A 419 7.65 7.87 4.87
CA ALA A 419 8.10 9.00 4.09
C ALA A 419 9.33 8.73 3.18
N PRO A 420 9.59 7.51 2.65
CA PRO A 420 10.76 7.28 1.79
C PRO A 420 10.92 8.28 0.63
N ASN A 421 9.81 8.78 0.08
CA ASN A 421 9.83 9.60 -1.13
C ASN A 421 9.23 11.01 -0.99
N ASP A 422 8.96 11.45 0.24
CA ASP A 422 8.41 12.78 0.59
C ASP A 422 9.42 13.95 0.43
N GLN A 423 10.62 13.68 -0.09
CA GLN A 423 11.65 14.67 -0.39
C GLN A 423 12.01 14.55 -1.87
N PRO A 424 11.44 15.38 -2.77
CA PRO A 424 11.62 15.20 -4.21
C PRO A 424 13.08 15.34 -4.66
N SER A 425 13.86 16.14 -3.93
CA SER A 425 15.30 16.31 -4.15
C SER A 425 16.16 15.16 -3.60
N HIS A 426 15.58 14.26 -2.80
CA HIS A 426 16.25 13.13 -2.16
C HIS A 426 15.26 11.98 -1.96
N GLN A 427 14.84 11.38 -3.07
CA GLN A 427 14.02 10.16 -3.03
C GLN A 427 14.86 8.98 -2.58
N ARG A 428 14.31 8.15 -1.69
CA ARG A 428 15.04 7.07 -1.05
C ARG A 428 14.62 5.68 -1.51
N MET A 429 13.48 5.54 -2.19
CA MET A 429 13.08 4.28 -2.80
C MET A 429 12.44 4.56 -4.16
N THR A 430 13.20 4.42 -5.24
CA THR A 430 12.69 4.70 -6.59
C THR A 430 13.39 3.84 -7.62
N TRP A 431 12.83 3.72 -8.83
CA TRP A 431 13.55 3.10 -9.94
C TRP A 431 14.38 4.14 -10.69
N VAL A 432 15.44 3.64 -11.30
CA VAL A 432 16.27 4.42 -12.19
C VAL A 432 15.74 4.24 -13.62
N PRO A 433 15.28 5.31 -14.30
CA PRO A 433 14.74 5.19 -15.66
C PRO A 433 15.84 5.04 -16.71
N ALA A 434 15.81 3.97 -17.52
CA ALA A 434 16.77 3.74 -18.59
C ALA A 434 16.73 4.81 -19.70
N ASP A 435 15.59 5.48 -19.88
CA ASP A 435 15.43 6.58 -20.84
C ASP A 435 15.92 7.95 -20.31
N LYS A 436 16.35 7.98 -19.03
CA LYS A 436 16.82 9.14 -18.25
C LYS A 436 15.75 10.19 -17.93
N LYS A 437 14.48 9.87 -18.10
CA LYS A 437 13.37 10.76 -17.75
C LYS A 437 12.72 10.27 -16.48
N TYR A 438 13.10 10.93 -15.39
CA TYR A 438 12.35 10.81 -14.15
C TYR A 438 10.92 11.30 -14.40
N GLN A 439 9.97 10.50 -13.97
CA GLN A 439 8.57 10.87 -13.97
C GLN A 439 8.42 11.87 -12.84
N SER A 440 8.62 13.15 -13.15
CA SER A 440 8.27 14.19 -12.18
C SER A 440 6.76 14.12 -12.00
N GLN A 441 6.31 13.75 -10.81
CA GLN A 441 5.02 14.25 -10.38
C GLN A 441 5.18 15.76 -10.38
N SER A 442 4.59 16.48 -11.35
CA SER A 442 4.28 17.88 -11.06
C SER A 442 3.47 17.81 -9.77
N SER A 443 3.93 18.49 -8.72
CA SER A 443 3.29 18.57 -7.41
C SER A 443 1.80 18.25 -7.56
N TRP A 444 1.36 17.06 -7.13
CA TRP A 444 -0.02 16.51 -7.19
C TRP A 444 -0.50 15.89 -8.52
N GLY A 445 0.32 15.07 -9.19
CA GLY A 445 -0.16 14.06 -10.17
C GLY A 445 -0.83 14.57 -11.46
N SER A 446 -0.80 15.88 -11.77
CA SER A 446 -1.60 16.48 -12.86
C SER A 446 -0.93 16.56 -14.23
N LYS A 447 0.23 15.92 -14.43
CA LYS A 447 0.57 15.46 -15.76
C LYS A 447 0.48 13.97 -15.68
N ASP A 448 -0.48 13.44 -16.42
CA ASP A 448 -0.63 12.04 -16.76
C ASP A 448 0.59 11.24 -16.30
N TYR A 449 0.41 10.30 -15.38
CA TYR A 449 1.11 9.03 -15.56
C TYR A 449 0.58 8.46 -16.87
N ASN A 450 0.99 9.07 -17.97
CA ASN A 450 0.95 8.43 -19.23
C ASN A 450 1.95 7.33 -18.99
N VAL A 451 1.44 6.12 -18.74
CA VAL A 451 2.28 4.94 -18.69
C VAL A 451 3.24 4.97 -19.87
N SER A 452 2.81 5.56 -21.01
CA SER A 452 3.64 6.11 -22.10
C SER A 452 4.88 6.87 -21.62
N GLY A 453 5.99 6.18 -21.66
CA GLY A 453 7.26 6.64 -21.14
C GLY A 453 7.83 5.61 -20.19
N ILE A 454 7.06 5.22 -19.16
CA ILE A 454 7.47 4.26 -18.14
C ILE A 454 7.75 2.88 -18.73
N GLU A 455 7.04 2.45 -19.79
CA GLU A 455 7.35 1.18 -20.47
C GLU A 455 8.78 1.10 -21.03
N ASN A 456 9.45 2.25 -21.13
CA ASN A 456 10.80 2.41 -21.66
C ASN A 456 11.89 2.48 -20.59
N ASP A 457 11.50 2.44 -19.31
CA ASP A 457 12.41 2.57 -18.17
C ASP A 457 13.18 1.30 -17.82
N PRO A 458 12.68 0.08 -18.10
CA PRO A 458 13.49 -1.12 -18.04
C PRO A 458 14.56 -1.14 -19.14
N PHE A 459 15.70 -1.74 -18.83
CA PHE A 459 16.81 -1.94 -19.75
C PHE A 459 16.73 -3.31 -20.46
N PRO A 460 17.15 -3.45 -21.74
CA PRO A 460 17.67 -2.42 -22.62
C PRO A 460 16.58 -1.54 -23.22
N TYR A 461 16.87 -0.26 -23.39
CA TYR A 461 15.94 0.69 -24.01
C TYR A 461 16.34 0.98 -25.46
N LYS A 462 15.49 0.61 -26.43
CA LYS A 462 15.75 0.78 -27.88
C LYS A 462 17.13 0.21 -28.27
N THR A 463 18.03 1.04 -28.77
CA THR A 463 19.41 0.67 -29.12
C THR A 463 20.41 0.97 -28.00
N THR A 464 19.93 1.51 -26.87
CA THR A 464 20.74 1.87 -25.71
C THR A 464 20.98 0.62 -24.86
N ASN A 465 22.19 0.08 -25.00
CA ASN A 465 22.63 -1.11 -24.26
C ASN A 465 23.62 -0.76 -23.13
N ALA A 466 23.58 0.47 -22.61
CA ALA A 466 24.29 0.85 -21.39
C ALA A 466 23.47 1.84 -20.56
N PHE A 467 23.38 1.59 -19.25
CA PHE A 467 23.08 2.61 -18.27
C PHE A 467 24.27 3.60 -18.25
N ASN A 468 24.00 4.86 -18.53
CA ASN A 468 24.97 5.90 -18.82
C ASN A 468 26.05 6.09 -17.73
N LYS A 469 27.26 6.46 -18.18
CA LYS A 469 28.44 6.86 -17.37
C LYS A 469 28.23 8.07 -16.45
N ASP A 470 27.14 8.79 -16.63
CA ASP A 470 26.79 10.02 -15.91
C ASP A 470 25.62 9.82 -14.94
N PHE A 471 25.49 8.62 -14.36
CA PHE A 471 24.62 8.44 -13.21
C PHE A 471 25.22 9.17 -12.00
N SER A 472 25.08 10.50 -11.98
CA SER A 472 25.26 11.29 -10.76
C SER A 472 23.87 11.57 -10.21
N THR A 473 23.47 10.83 -9.18
CA THR A 473 22.61 11.48 -8.19
C THR A 473 23.48 12.62 -7.63
N THR A 474 22.92 13.79 -7.38
CA THR A 474 23.67 14.89 -6.73
C THR A 474 24.23 14.52 -5.35
N LEU A 475 24.00 13.29 -4.88
CA LEU A 475 24.28 12.79 -3.54
C LEU A 475 25.17 11.53 -3.50
N ALA A 476 25.39 10.81 -4.61
CA ALA A 476 26.27 9.64 -4.61
C ALA A 476 27.31 9.74 -5.72
N LYS A 477 28.59 9.84 -5.31
CA LYS A 477 29.70 9.36 -6.14
C LYS A 477 29.78 7.86 -5.90
N LEU A 478 29.39 7.07 -6.91
CA LEU A 478 29.68 5.63 -6.99
C LEU A 478 31.19 5.36 -6.89
#